data_AF-A0A444PYE2-F1
#
_entry.id   AF-A0A444PYE2-F1
#
_cell.length_a   1.000
_cell.length_b   1.000
_cell.length_c   1.000
_cell.angle_alpha   90.00
_cell.angle_beta   90.00
_cell.angle_gamma   90.00
#
_symmetry.space_group_name_H-M   'P 1'
#
loop_
_entity.id
_entity.type
_entity.pdbx_description
1 polymer ?
#
loop_
_entity_poly.entity_id
_entity_poly.type
_entity_poly.pdbx_seq_one_letter_code
_entity_poly.pdbx_strand_id
1 'polypeptide(L)'
;MPTSPRPLRRAGALAAAAALAVTLVGCVAGGSTPSGDEAGVVPAPGRTIEAAPSAIAELRGYRIAVVVPDDSEASETLLTAARAFADDSGAELVEFAAAVEGDDPIGNALAAALDADADVVVGLGEGVVGVFDFETGKVLHQEVLVIGGQLAEPTENVTAVIWPGATAREPTDDESMTVERGLDAFTVGVTSVRAGVTGVVLSLD
;
A
#
# COMPACT_ATOMS: atom_id res chain seq x y z
N MET A 1 -1.76 63.62 38.20
CA MET A 1 -0.34 63.31 37.98
C MET A 1 -0.14 62.90 36.52
N PRO A 2 1.04 63.17 35.94
CA PRO A 2 1.16 63.84 34.65
C PRO A 2 1.80 62.98 33.54
N THR A 3 1.63 63.46 32.31
CA THR A 3 2.60 63.48 31.20
C THR A 3 3.30 62.19 30.75
N SER A 4 3.00 61.79 29.50
CA SER A 4 3.91 61.21 28.50
C SER A 4 5.35 61.75 28.65
N PRO A 5 6.43 61.03 28.29
CA PRO A 5 6.70 60.69 26.87
C PRO A 5 7.59 59.43 26.69
N ARG A 6 7.96 58.95 25.49
CA ARG A 6 9.04 59.44 24.59
C ARG A 6 9.41 58.26 23.63
N PRO A 7 10.30 58.43 22.63
CA PRO A 7 10.01 58.11 21.23
C PRO A 7 11.13 57.22 20.62
N LEU A 8 11.34 57.36 19.30
CA LEU A 8 12.50 56.96 18.47
C LEU A 8 12.25 55.66 17.69
N ARG A 9 11.75 55.73 16.45
CA ARG A 9 12.50 56.10 15.23
C ARG A 9 13.94 55.58 15.24
N ARG A 10 14.18 54.46 14.57
CA ARG A 10 15.44 54.22 13.86
C ARG A 10 15.15 53.98 12.39
N ALA A 11 15.46 55.02 11.62
CA ALA A 11 15.78 54.92 10.22
C ALA A 11 17.15 54.25 10.08
N GLY A 12 17.30 53.43 9.05
CA GLY A 12 18.55 52.82 8.63
C GLY A 12 18.42 52.35 7.19
N ALA A 13 18.53 53.29 6.26
CA ALA A 13 18.72 53.05 4.84
C ALA A 13 20.23 52.95 4.53
N LEU A 14 20.53 52.49 3.30
CA LEU A 14 21.82 52.35 2.59
C LEU A 14 22.27 50.89 2.52
N ALA A 15 22.00 50.15 1.43
CA ALA A 15 22.53 50.28 0.06
C ALA A 15 23.97 49.79 -0.07
N ALA A 16 24.15 48.67 -0.77
CA ALA A 16 25.34 48.40 -1.56
C ALA A 16 24.93 47.48 -2.73
N ALA A 17 24.91 48.09 -3.92
CA ALA A 17 24.83 47.40 -5.19
C ALA A 17 26.18 46.72 -5.48
N ALA A 18 26.14 45.51 -6.00
CA ALA A 18 27.25 44.93 -6.75
C ALA A 18 26.68 44.29 -8.00
N ALA A 19 26.79 45.03 -9.11
CA ALA A 19 26.57 44.54 -10.45
C ALA A 19 27.74 43.63 -10.83
N LEU A 20 27.44 42.40 -11.24
CA LEU A 20 28.31 41.64 -12.13
C LEU A 20 27.50 41.29 -13.38
N ALA A 21 27.79 42.02 -14.44
CA ALA A 21 27.40 41.66 -15.79
C ALA A 21 28.37 40.59 -16.30
N VAL A 22 27.85 39.40 -16.57
CA VAL A 22 28.53 38.42 -17.43
C VAL A 22 27.62 38.19 -18.61
N THR A 23 28.00 38.75 -19.76
CA THR A 23 27.41 38.46 -21.05
C THR A 23 28.05 37.19 -21.61
N LEU A 24 27.29 36.09 -21.66
CA LEU A 24 27.58 34.95 -22.52
C LEU A 24 26.44 34.85 -23.54
N VAL A 25 26.76 35.22 -24.77
CA VAL A 25 25.96 34.92 -25.96
C VAL A 25 26.26 33.48 -26.36
N GLY A 26 25.24 32.62 -26.34
CA GLY A 26 25.28 31.24 -26.81
C GLY A 26 23.88 30.83 -27.27
N CYS A 27 23.80 30.19 -28.43
CA CYS A 27 22.65 30.13 -29.33
C CYS A 27 21.43 29.30 -28.83
N VAL A 28 20.28 29.65 -29.41
CA VAL A 28 18.96 29.01 -29.23
C VAL A 28 18.86 27.67 -29.96
N ALA A 29 17.93 26.83 -29.45
CA ALA A 29 17.22 25.69 -30.07
C ALA A 29 17.61 24.29 -29.56
N GLY A 30 16.64 23.65 -28.91
CA GLY A 30 16.66 22.23 -28.56
C GLY A 30 16.16 21.99 -27.15
N GLY A 31 14.85 21.77 -27.00
CA GLY A 31 14.21 21.57 -25.72
C GLY A 31 14.76 20.36 -24.97
N SER A 32 14.90 20.53 -23.67
CA SER A 32 14.70 19.51 -22.64
C SER A 32 14.62 20.30 -21.33
N THR A 33 13.40 20.63 -20.93
CA THR A 33 13.15 20.86 -19.50
C THR A 33 13.69 19.63 -18.77
N PRO A 34 14.57 19.76 -17.76
CA PRO A 34 14.78 18.65 -16.87
C PRO A 34 13.41 18.41 -16.22
N SER A 35 12.76 17.31 -16.58
CA SER A 35 11.56 16.85 -15.91
C SER A 35 11.90 16.78 -14.43
N GLY A 36 11.24 17.63 -13.64
CA GLY A 36 11.32 17.56 -12.19
C GLY A 36 10.88 16.19 -11.72
N ASP A 37 11.58 15.72 -10.69
CA ASP A 37 11.21 14.64 -9.80
C ASP A 37 11.22 13.20 -10.36
N GLU A 38 12.42 12.70 -10.66
CA GLU A 38 12.79 11.30 -10.31
C GLU A 38 13.08 11.17 -8.81
N ALA A 39 12.35 11.89 -7.97
CA ALA A 39 12.25 11.56 -6.56
C ALA A 39 11.44 10.27 -6.51
N GLY A 40 12.14 9.13 -6.52
CA GLY A 40 11.53 7.81 -6.37
C GLY A 40 10.42 7.89 -5.33
N VAL A 41 9.23 7.41 -5.68
CA VAL A 41 8.04 7.43 -4.84
C VAL A 41 8.41 6.81 -3.50
N VAL A 42 8.68 7.65 -2.49
CA VAL A 42 9.02 7.18 -1.16
C VAL A 42 7.74 6.56 -0.59
N PRO A 43 7.74 5.26 -0.25
CA PRO A 43 6.63 4.64 0.44
C PRO A 43 6.42 5.36 1.77
N ALA A 44 5.19 5.78 2.01
CA ALA A 44 4.77 6.31 3.30
C ALA A 44 3.52 5.54 3.71
N PRO A 45 3.40 5.14 4.98
CA PRO A 45 2.22 4.45 5.50
C PRO A 45 0.92 5.11 5.04
N GLY A 46 0.03 4.32 4.44
CA GLY A 46 -1.29 4.75 3.94
C GLY A 46 -1.28 5.52 2.62
N ARG A 47 -0.13 5.68 1.96
CA ARG A 47 -0.07 6.31 0.64
C ARG A 47 -0.67 5.40 -0.42
N THR A 48 -1.58 5.94 -1.23
CA THR A 48 -2.08 5.27 -2.43
C THR A 48 -1.16 5.51 -3.62
N ILE A 49 -0.83 4.44 -4.35
CA ILE A 49 0.05 4.43 -5.53
C ILE A 49 -0.67 3.67 -6.64
N GLU A 50 -0.75 4.25 -7.83
CA GLU A 50 -1.26 3.53 -9.00
C GLU A 50 -0.29 2.40 -9.38
N ALA A 51 -0.82 1.22 -9.63
CA ALA A 51 -0.06 0.04 -9.95
C ALA A 51 -0.61 -0.65 -11.21
N ALA A 52 0.31 -1.16 -12.02
CA ALA A 52 -0.02 -1.96 -13.18
C ALA A 52 0.49 -3.40 -12.97
N PRO A 53 -0.32 -4.42 -13.27
CA PRO A 53 0.13 -5.80 -13.26
C PRO A 53 1.34 -6.01 -14.16
N SER A 54 2.22 -6.89 -13.72
CA SER A 54 3.40 -7.31 -14.48
C SER A 54 3.40 -8.82 -14.66
N ALA A 55 4.43 -9.38 -15.28
CA ALA A 55 4.52 -10.83 -15.37
C ALA A 55 4.66 -11.45 -13.97
N ILE A 56 3.96 -12.56 -13.72
CA ILE A 56 4.08 -13.33 -12.48
C ILE A 56 5.53 -13.79 -12.31
N ALA A 57 6.13 -13.44 -11.18
CA ALA A 57 7.49 -13.83 -10.84
C ALA A 57 7.54 -15.31 -10.39
N GLU A 58 8.69 -15.94 -10.56
CA GLU A 58 8.95 -17.27 -10.01
C GLU A 58 9.20 -17.19 -8.49
N LEU A 59 8.50 -18.03 -7.73
CA LEU A 59 8.36 -17.96 -6.27
C LEU A 59 8.57 -19.30 -5.56
N ARG A 60 9.24 -20.28 -6.15
CA ARG A 60 9.57 -21.53 -5.45
C ARG A 60 10.26 -21.27 -4.12
N GLY A 61 9.69 -21.85 -3.06
CA GLY A 61 10.17 -21.69 -1.69
C GLY A 61 9.64 -20.44 -0.97
N TYR A 62 8.86 -19.60 -1.65
CA TYR A 62 8.11 -18.51 -1.04
C TYR A 62 6.78 -19.06 -0.52
N ARG A 63 6.42 -18.72 0.72
CA ARG A 63 5.25 -19.26 1.41
C ARG A 63 4.23 -18.16 1.69
N ILE A 64 2.99 -18.41 1.27
CA ILE A 64 1.86 -17.49 1.36
C ILE A 64 0.81 -18.13 2.27
N ALA A 65 0.56 -17.53 3.42
CA ALA A 65 -0.54 -17.92 4.30
C ALA A 65 -1.76 -17.05 4.02
N VAL A 66 -2.89 -17.63 3.59
CA VAL A 66 -4.10 -16.90 3.23
C VAL A 66 -5.17 -17.07 4.29
N VAL A 67 -5.66 -15.96 4.84
CA VAL A 67 -6.80 -15.89 5.75
C VAL A 67 -8.07 -15.64 4.93
N VAL A 68 -9.00 -16.58 5.00
CA VAL A 68 -10.30 -16.52 4.30
C VAL A 68 -11.38 -16.16 5.32
N PRO A 69 -12.06 -15.00 5.20
CA PRO A 69 -12.94 -14.52 6.27
C PRO A 69 -14.27 -15.27 6.37
N ASP A 70 -14.78 -15.78 5.25
CA ASP A 70 -16.09 -16.44 5.14
C ASP A 70 -16.19 -17.26 3.83
N ASP A 71 -17.35 -17.88 3.60
CA ASP A 71 -17.68 -18.69 2.41
C ASP A 71 -18.48 -17.91 1.35
N SER A 72 -18.40 -16.57 1.35
CA SER A 72 -19.05 -15.75 0.33
C SER A 72 -18.45 -15.95 -1.07
N GLU A 73 -19.23 -15.65 -2.11
CA GLU A 73 -18.77 -15.75 -3.50
C GLU A 73 -17.55 -14.84 -3.78
N ALA A 74 -17.49 -13.67 -3.15
CA ALA A 74 -16.34 -12.78 -3.22
C ALA A 74 -15.09 -13.41 -2.59
N SER A 75 -15.19 -13.96 -1.38
CA SER A 75 -14.10 -14.67 -0.70
C SER A 75 -13.60 -15.87 -1.50
N GLU A 76 -14.51 -16.70 -2.02
CA GLU A 76 -14.15 -17.86 -2.85
C GLU A 76 -13.52 -17.45 -4.19
N THR A 77 -13.94 -16.32 -4.77
CA THR A 77 -13.33 -15.78 -5.99
C THR A 77 -11.89 -15.33 -5.75
N LEU A 78 -11.64 -14.60 -4.66
CA LEU A 78 -10.29 -14.18 -4.28
C LEU A 78 -9.41 -15.36 -3.86
N LEU A 79 -9.98 -16.36 -3.20
CA LEU A 79 -9.26 -17.61 -2.87
C LEU A 79 -8.89 -18.40 -4.13
N THR A 80 -9.79 -18.44 -5.11
CA THR A 80 -9.51 -19.02 -6.43
C THR A 80 -8.37 -18.30 -7.13
N ALA A 81 -8.33 -16.97 -7.07
CA ALA A 81 -7.21 -16.19 -7.58
C ALA A 81 -5.89 -16.47 -6.84
N ALA A 82 -5.93 -16.61 -5.51
CA ALA A 82 -4.77 -16.95 -4.69
C ALA A 82 -4.16 -18.30 -5.09
N ARG A 83 -5.02 -19.31 -5.29
CA ARG A 83 -4.63 -20.64 -5.76
C ARG A 83 -4.00 -20.58 -7.16
N ALA A 84 -4.64 -19.88 -8.09
CA ALA A 84 -4.11 -19.69 -9.44
C ALA A 84 -2.74 -18.97 -9.43
N PHE A 85 -2.60 -17.93 -8.62
CA PHE A 85 -1.33 -17.22 -8.45
C PHE A 85 -0.23 -18.14 -7.91
N ALA A 86 -0.53 -18.94 -6.89
CA ALA A 86 0.43 -19.88 -6.30
C ALA A 86 0.87 -20.94 -7.32
N ASP A 87 -0.08 -21.49 -8.08
CA ASP A 87 0.20 -22.46 -9.14
C ASP A 87 1.10 -21.88 -10.24
N ASP A 88 0.79 -20.68 -10.73
CA ASP A 88 1.54 -20.02 -11.81
C ASP A 88 2.95 -19.56 -11.36
N SER A 89 3.07 -19.09 -10.12
CA SER A 89 4.34 -18.61 -9.56
C SER A 89 5.23 -19.72 -8.99
N GLY A 90 4.63 -20.85 -8.60
CA GLY A 90 5.31 -21.92 -7.87
C GLY A 90 5.46 -21.66 -6.37
N ALA A 91 4.73 -20.70 -5.80
CA ALA A 91 4.70 -20.44 -4.36
C ALA A 91 3.98 -21.56 -3.59
N GLU A 92 4.34 -21.74 -2.32
CA GLU A 92 3.57 -22.59 -1.40
C GLU A 92 2.40 -21.80 -0.82
N LEU A 93 1.17 -22.29 -1.02
CA LEU A 93 -0.04 -21.70 -0.46
C LEU A 93 -0.54 -22.52 0.73
N VAL A 94 -0.85 -21.85 1.84
CA VAL A 94 -1.50 -22.44 3.01
C VAL A 94 -2.74 -21.63 3.36
N GLU A 95 -3.88 -22.30 3.49
CA GLU A 95 -5.18 -21.65 3.67
C GLU A 95 -5.66 -21.77 5.12
N PHE A 96 -6.14 -20.66 5.66
CA PHE A 96 -6.67 -20.53 7.02
C PHE A 96 -8.07 -19.92 6.95
N ALA A 97 -9.08 -20.78 6.79
CA ALA A 97 -10.47 -20.35 6.79
C ALA A 97 -10.94 -20.03 8.21
N ALA A 98 -11.59 -18.89 8.38
CA ALA A 98 -12.27 -18.54 9.61
C ALA A 98 -13.44 -19.51 9.86
N ALA A 99 -13.65 -19.87 11.12
CA ALA A 99 -14.78 -20.72 11.50
C ALA A 99 -16.12 -19.96 11.35
N VAL A 100 -17.20 -20.70 11.10
CA VAL A 100 -18.56 -20.13 11.03
C VAL A 100 -19.04 -19.61 12.40
N GLU A 101 -18.55 -20.22 13.48
CA GLU A 101 -18.94 -19.89 14.85
C GLU A 101 -17.70 -19.71 15.74
N GLY A 102 -17.82 -18.88 16.78
CA GLY A 102 -16.78 -18.60 17.77
C GLY A 102 -16.76 -17.13 18.17
N ASP A 103 -16.02 -16.83 19.25
CA ASP A 103 -15.94 -15.46 19.78
C ASP A 103 -15.10 -14.54 18.88
N ASP A 104 -14.08 -15.08 18.20
CA ASP A 104 -13.20 -14.35 17.27
C ASP A 104 -12.68 -15.26 16.13
N PRO A 105 -13.54 -15.64 15.16
CA PRO A 105 -13.16 -16.62 14.15
C PRO A 105 -12.02 -16.14 13.22
N ILE A 106 -12.04 -14.86 12.83
CA ILE A 106 -11.03 -14.27 11.95
C ILE A 106 -9.71 -14.06 12.71
N GLY A 107 -9.74 -13.58 13.96
CA GLY A 107 -8.54 -13.44 14.77
C GLY A 107 -7.86 -14.79 15.04
N ASN A 108 -8.63 -15.86 15.25
CA ASN A 108 -8.08 -17.21 15.37
C ASN A 108 -7.44 -17.71 14.07
N ALA A 109 -8.06 -17.45 12.91
CA ALA A 109 -7.47 -17.80 11.62
C ALA A 109 -6.19 -17.00 11.34
N LEU A 110 -6.17 -15.71 11.66
CA LEU A 110 -4.99 -14.85 11.58
C LEU A 110 -3.87 -15.36 12.50
N ALA A 111 -4.18 -15.70 13.76
CA ALA A 111 -3.19 -16.25 14.68
C ALA A 111 -2.55 -17.54 14.14
N ALA A 112 -3.35 -18.45 13.58
CA ALA A 112 -2.84 -19.67 12.97
C ALA A 112 -1.97 -19.38 11.71
N ALA A 113 -2.35 -18.38 10.91
CA ALA A 113 -1.56 -17.94 9.75
C ALA A 113 -0.21 -17.33 10.16
N LEU A 114 -0.19 -16.55 11.26
CA LEU A 114 1.03 -15.97 11.82
C LEU A 114 2.00 -17.03 12.36
N ASP A 115 1.47 -18.13 12.91
CA ASP A 115 2.26 -19.26 13.39
C ASP A 115 2.75 -20.19 12.24
N ALA A 116 2.38 -19.88 10.99
CA ALA A 116 2.65 -20.75 9.85
C ALA A 116 4.03 -20.52 9.21
N ASP A 117 4.93 -19.71 9.78
CA ASP A 117 6.25 -19.39 9.18
C ASP A 117 6.15 -18.96 7.70
N ALA A 118 5.17 -18.11 7.37
CA ALA A 118 4.95 -17.62 6.01
C ALA A 118 5.76 -16.36 5.72
N ASP A 119 6.23 -16.20 4.48
CA ASP A 119 6.89 -14.96 4.05
C ASP A 119 5.92 -13.78 4.00
N VAL A 120 4.64 -14.06 3.70
CA VAL A 120 3.56 -13.07 3.74
C VAL A 120 2.25 -13.71 4.22
N VAL A 121 1.55 -12.99 5.09
CA VAL A 121 0.16 -13.32 5.48
C VAL A 121 -0.78 -12.48 4.64
N VAL A 122 -1.73 -13.10 3.97
CA VAL A 122 -2.67 -12.45 3.07
C VAL A 122 -4.08 -12.51 3.64
N GLY A 123 -4.73 -11.36 3.80
CA GLY A 123 -6.15 -11.27 4.13
C GLY A 123 -6.99 -11.01 2.88
N LEU A 124 -8.08 -11.75 2.70
CA LEU A 124 -8.96 -11.61 1.54
C LEU A 124 -10.18 -10.74 1.83
N GLY A 125 -10.39 -9.73 0.99
CA GLY A 125 -11.59 -8.91 0.94
C GLY A 125 -11.77 -7.95 2.14
N GLU A 126 -12.94 -7.32 2.19
CA GLU A 126 -13.31 -6.41 3.27
C GLU A 126 -13.53 -7.15 4.61
N GLY A 127 -13.91 -8.43 4.57
CA GLY A 127 -14.25 -9.23 5.75
C GLY A 127 -13.13 -9.32 6.78
N VAL A 128 -11.86 -9.28 6.36
CA VAL A 128 -10.71 -9.34 7.28
C VAL A 128 -10.33 -7.98 7.88
N VAL A 129 -10.75 -6.86 7.28
CA VAL A 129 -10.22 -5.52 7.56
C VAL A 129 -10.36 -5.15 9.02
N GLY A 130 -11.55 -5.36 9.61
CA GLY A 130 -11.81 -4.95 11.00
C GLY A 130 -10.87 -5.60 12.03
N VAL A 131 -10.52 -6.88 11.84
CA VAL A 131 -9.58 -7.58 12.72
C VAL A 131 -8.15 -7.19 12.39
N PHE A 132 -7.80 -7.11 11.10
CA PHE A 132 -6.45 -6.80 10.66
C PHE A 132 -6.02 -5.38 11.05
N ASP A 133 -6.95 -4.40 11.09
CA ASP A 133 -6.69 -3.01 11.50
C ASP A 133 -6.10 -2.94 12.92
N PHE A 134 -6.50 -3.86 13.80
CA PHE A 134 -6.03 -3.89 15.19
C PHE A 134 -4.88 -4.87 15.42
N GLU A 135 -4.95 -6.07 14.82
CA GLU A 135 -4.01 -7.15 15.13
C GLU A 135 -2.66 -6.98 14.42
N THR A 136 -2.65 -6.49 13.18
CA THR A 136 -1.41 -6.41 12.38
C THR A 136 -0.43 -5.38 12.94
N GLY A 137 -0.92 -4.33 13.59
CA GLY A 137 -0.10 -3.36 14.32
C GLY A 137 0.67 -3.93 15.52
N LYS A 138 0.34 -5.15 15.96
CA LYS A 138 1.05 -5.87 17.04
C LYS A 138 2.16 -6.78 16.51
N VAL A 139 2.18 -7.06 15.20
CA VAL A 139 3.09 -8.01 14.56
C VAL A 139 3.89 -7.36 13.43
N LEU A 140 4.54 -6.23 13.73
CA LEU A 140 5.30 -5.44 12.76
C LEU A 140 6.46 -6.17 12.06
N HIS A 141 6.84 -7.36 12.54
CA HIS A 141 7.89 -8.19 11.95
C HIS A 141 7.37 -9.08 10.80
N GLN A 142 6.06 -9.25 10.69
CA GLN A 142 5.42 -10.06 9.66
C GLN A 142 4.89 -9.14 8.56
N GLU A 143 5.24 -9.45 7.31
CA GLU A 143 4.63 -8.81 6.15
C GLU A 143 3.19 -9.28 5.97
N VAL A 144 2.29 -8.32 5.79
CA VAL A 144 0.87 -8.54 5.60
C VAL A 144 0.42 -7.89 4.30
N LEU A 145 -0.38 -8.63 3.53
CA LEU A 145 -1.00 -8.17 2.30
C LEU A 145 -2.53 -8.25 2.44
N VAL A 146 -3.25 -7.18 2.12
CA VAL A 146 -4.71 -7.20 2.03
C VAL A 146 -5.10 -7.09 0.56
N ILE A 147 -5.90 -8.02 0.06
CA ILE A 147 -6.37 -8.04 -1.34
C ILE A 147 -7.86 -7.73 -1.37
N GLY A 148 -8.27 -6.74 -2.16
CA GLY A 148 -9.68 -6.37 -2.28
C GLY A 148 -10.25 -5.70 -1.02
N GLY A 149 -9.37 -5.07 -0.25
CA GLY A 149 -9.68 -4.35 0.99
C GLY A 149 -8.48 -3.49 1.39
N GLN A 150 -8.69 -2.54 2.30
CA GLN A 150 -7.60 -1.74 2.86
C GLN A 150 -7.85 -1.40 4.32
N LEU A 151 -6.77 -1.30 5.08
CA LEU A 151 -6.78 -0.81 6.45
C LEU A 151 -7.01 0.71 6.48
N ALA A 152 -7.60 1.21 7.55
CA ALA A 152 -7.82 2.65 7.70
C ALA A 152 -6.49 3.39 7.95
N GLU A 153 -5.62 2.78 8.75
CA GLU A 153 -4.30 3.30 9.12
C GLU A 153 -3.24 2.18 9.02
N PRO A 154 -2.89 1.73 7.80
CA PRO A 154 -1.91 0.64 7.65
C PRO A 154 -0.56 1.04 8.24
N THR A 155 0.04 0.13 8.99
CA THR A 155 1.43 0.21 9.46
C THR A 155 2.41 -0.12 8.33
N GLU A 156 3.71 0.07 8.57
CA GLU A 156 4.75 -0.14 7.54
C GLU A 156 4.82 -1.56 6.97
N ASN A 157 4.37 -2.56 7.72
CA ASN A 157 4.35 -3.97 7.32
C ASN A 157 3.07 -4.38 6.60
N VAL A 158 2.11 -3.46 6.40
CA VAL A 158 0.84 -3.78 5.74
C VAL A 158 0.77 -3.11 4.38
N THR A 159 0.71 -3.94 3.34
CA THR A 159 0.40 -3.51 1.97
C THR A 159 -1.04 -3.87 1.65
N ALA A 160 -1.77 -3.00 0.96
CA ALA A 160 -3.10 -3.30 0.46
C ALA A 160 -3.14 -3.18 -1.06
N VAL A 161 -3.99 -3.96 -1.73
CA VAL A 161 -4.27 -3.83 -3.16
C VAL A 161 -5.77 -3.68 -3.35
N ILE A 162 -6.16 -2.59 -4.01
CA ILE A 162 -7.55 -2.17 -4.20
C ILE A 162 -7.83 -1.86 -5.67
N TRP A 163 -9.10 -1.72 -6.00
CA TRP A 163 -9.60 -1.33 -7.32
C TRP A 163 -11.00 -0.73 -7.19
N PRO A 164 -11.56 -0.09 -8.23
CA PRO A 164 -12.96 0.36 -8.21
C PRO A 164 -13.92 -0.79 -7.86
N GLY A 165 -14.66 -0.66 -6.76
CA GLY A 165 -15.51 -1.72 -6.20
C GLY A 165 -14.91 -2.53 -5.05
N ALA A 166 -13.65 -2.29 -4.70
CA ALA A 166 -12.94 -2.94 -3.59
C ALA A 166 -12.04 -1.94 -2.83
N THR A 167 -12.64 -0.84 -2.35
CA THR A 167 -11.92 0.23 -1.63
C THR A 167 -12.65 0.57 -0.34
N ALA A 168 -11.98 1.16 0.66
CA ALA A 168 -12.67 1.61 1.88
C ALA A 168 -13.53 2.88 1.70
N ARG A 169 -13.53 3.49 0.51
CA ARG A 169 -14.24 4.76 0.25
C ARG A 169 -15.65 4.57 -0.29
N GLU A 170 -15.90 3.41 -0.88
CA GLU A 170 -17.15 3.06 -1.55
C GLU A 170 -17.62 1.71 -1.02
N PRO A 171 -18.93 1.43 -1.02
CA PRO A 171 -19.42 0.09 -0.70
C PRO A 171 -18.75 -0.93 -1.62
N THR A 172 -18.40 -2.09 -1.06
CA THR A 172 -17.88 -3.21 -1.85
C THR A 172 -18.90 -3.62 -2.91
N ASP A 173 -18.41 -3.78 -4.13
CA ASP A 173 -19.15 -4.27 -5.28
C ASP A 173 -18.66 -5.68 -5.60
N ASP A 174 -19.44 -6.68 -5.20
CA ASP A 174 -19.09 -8.09 -5.41
C ASP A 174 -18.91 -8.43 -6.90
N GLU A 175 -19.59 -7.74 -7.82
CA GLU A 175 -19.41 -7.97 -9.27
C GLU A 175 -18.03 -7.53 -9.77
N SER A 176 -17.34 -6.65 -9.02
CA SER A 176 -15.96 -6.25 -9.29
C SER A 176 -14.93 -7.33 -8.88
N MET A 177 -15.33 -8.29 -8.05
CA MET A 177 -14.48 -9.39 -7.57
C MET A 177 -14.43 -10.47 -8.64
N THR A 178 -13.37 -10.45 -9.45
CA THR A 178 -13.14 -11.47 -10.48
C THR A 178 -11.82 -12.19 -10.22
N VAL A 179 -11.71 -13.43 -10.69
CA VAL A 179 -10.47 -14.20 -10.57
C VAL A 179 -9.30 -13.49 -11.27
N GLU A 180 -9.55 -12.92 -12.46
CA GLU A 180 -8.54 -12.19 -13.23
C GLU A 180 -8.01 -10.98 -12.44
N ARG A 181 -8.92 -10.19 -11.85
CA ARG A 181 -8.53 -9.04 -11.06
C ARG A 181 -7.84 -9.43 -9.75
N GLY A 182 -8.30 -10.50 -9.12
CA GLY A 182 -7.61 -11.09 -7.97
C GLY A 182 -6.19 -11.50 -8.31
N LEU A 183 -5.97 -12.13 -9.47
CA LEU A 183 -4.65 -12.58 -9.93
C LEU A 183 -3.71 -11.39 -10.16
N ASP A 184 -4.22 -10.32 -10.79
CA ASP A 184 -3.51 -9.06 -10.95
C ASP A 184 -3.14 -8.44 -9.60
N ALA A 185 -4.07 -8.46 -8.65
CA ALA A 185 -3.84 -7.92 -7.31
C ALA A 185 -2.78 -8.72 -6.53
N PHE A 186 -2.82 -10.05 -6.58
CA PHE A 186 -1.76 -10.90 -6.01
C PHE A 186 -0.40 -10.62 -6.65
N THR A 187 -0.38 -10.48 -7.98
CA THR A 187 0.85 -10.22 -8.73
C THR A 187 1.50 -8.92 -8.31
N VAL A 188 0.71 -7.84 -8.25
CA VAL A 188 1.18 -6.52 -7.84
C VAL A 188 1.57 -6.51 -6.35
N GLY A 189 0.69 -7.03 -5.48
CA GLY A 189 0.87 -7.02 -4.03
C GLY A 189 2.12 -7.79 -3.58
N VAL A 190 2.26 -9.04 -4.02
CA VAL A 190 3.41 -9.88 -3.67
C VAL A 190 4.71 -9.31 -4.24
N THR A 191 4.67 -8.75 -5.45
CA THR A 191 5.86 -8.08 -6.03
C THR A 191 6.28 -6.88 -5.20
N SER A 192 5.32 -6.07 -4.72
CA SER A 192 5.58 -4.91 -3.88
C SER A 192 6.21 -5.29 -2.54
N VAL A 193 5.63 -6.29 -1.86
CA VAL A 193 6.15 -6.83 -0.59
C VAL A 193 7.58 -7.33 -0.76
N ARG A 194 7.85 -8.12 -1.81
CA ARG A 194 9.21 -8.63 -2.09
C ARG A 194 10.21 -7.54 -2.45
N ALA A 195 9.74 -6.44 -3.04
CA ALA A 195 10.58 -5.27 -3.35
C ALA A 195 10.84 -4.38 -2.12
N GLY A 196 10.24 -4.68 -0.95
CA GLY A 196 10.30 -3.83 0.23
C GLY A 196 9.50 -2.53 0.08
N VAL A 197 8.57 -2.49 -0.89
CA VAL A 197 7.63 -1.39 -1.07
C VAL A 197 6.38 -1.75 -0.29
N THR A 198 6.41 -1.49 1.01
CA THR A 198 5.38 -1.89 1.98
C THR A 198 4.77 -0.67 2.68
N GLY A 199 3.68 -0.87 3.43
CA GLY A 199 2.95 0.21 4.10
C GLY A 199 2.06 1.04 3.16
N VAL A 200 1.90 0.62 1.91
CA VAL A 200 1.21 1.40 0.87
C VAL A 200 -0.08 0.72 0.43
N VAL A 201 -0.96 1.51 -0.17
CA VAL A 201 -2.13 1.03 -0.89
C VAL A 201 -1.81 1.06 -2.39
N LEU A 202 -1.90 -0.07 -3.06
CA LEU A 202 -1.72 -0.20 -4.50
C LEU A 202 -3.10 -0.18 -5.15
N SER A 203 -3.31 0.73 -6.10
CA SER A 203 -4.57 0.89 -6.82
C SER A 203 -4.44 0.30 -8.22
N LEU A 204 -5.36 -0.59 -8.59
CA LEU A 204 -5.54 -1.09 -9.95
C LEU A 204 -6.70 -0.34 -10.62
N ASP A 205 -6.61 -0.16 -11.94
CA ASP A 205 -7.65 0.45 -12.77
C ASP A 205 -8.83 -0.49 -13.07
#